data_AF-A0XX61-F1
#
_entry.id   AF-A0XX61-F1
#
_cell.length_a   1.000
_cell.length_b   1.000
_cell.length_c   1.000
_cell.angle_alpha   90.00
_cell.angle_beta   90.00
_cell.angle_gamma   90.00
#
_symmetry.space_group_name_H-M   'P 1'
#
loop_
_entity.id
_entity.type
_entity.pdbx_description
1 polymer ?
#
loop_
_entity_poly.entity_id
_entity_poly.type
_entity_poly.pdbx_seq_one_letter_code
_entity_poly.pdbx_strand_id
1 'polypeptide(L)'
;MKKGFLICVLACMLVACQQPTVYVFSENLQDEQRNQLDAALKAQILPYEYVTLEIPSDFGEATLLLSSDKIYSKETEQLASIMQGLGYEPQVNYTSRSNHFYGDGNIGFYLKNTAENAAFVMPKQLRTTQCSEDKYNDLIVTFTKEYADFTLPSGAVVRLGWEFLYGYVVIYYKNYSQTYRHSQPLINTPFGDKPSDTYTFTAHVNNPSWLDCSLQVVYMD
;
A
#
# COMPACT_ATOMS: atom_id res chain seq x y z
N MET A 1 -52.76 -3.84 -35.75
CA MET A 1 -52.21 -3.48 -34.42
C MET A 1 -51.03 -4.40 -34.06
N LYS A 2 -49.84 -4.22 -34.65
CA LYS A 2 -48.63 -5.01 -34.31
C LYS A 2 -47.28 -4.28 -34.47
N LYS A 3 -47.28 -3.01 -34.93
CA LYS A 3 -46.04 -2.25 -35.20
C LYS A 3 -45.59 -1.31 -34.07
N GLY A 4 -46.44 -1.05 -33.07
CA GLY A 4 -46.12 -0.18 -31.94
C GLY A 4 -45.35 -0.87 -30.80
N PHE A 5 -45.46 -2.20 -30.69
CA PHE A 5 -44.83 -2.94 -29.58
C PHE A 5 -43.34 -3.23 -29.81
N LEU A 6 -42.92 -3.34 -31.09
CA LEU A 6 -41.54 -3.64 -31.45
C LEU A 6 -40.57 -2.45 -31.24
N ILE A 7 -41.10 -1.22 -31.24
CA ILE A 7 -40.29 -0.01 -31.06
C ILE A 7 -40.02 0.27 -29.57
N CYS A 8 -40.95 -0.08 -28.67
CA CYS A 8 -40.72 0.07 -27.22
C CYS A 8 -39.69 -0.92 -26.68
N VAL A 9 -39.62 -2.15 -27.21
CA VAL A 9 -38.63 -3.16 -26.76
C VAL A 9 -37.21 -2.84 -27.27
N LEU A 10 -37.09 -2.17 -28.42
CA LEU A 10 -35.79 -1.73 -28.96
C LEU A 10 -35.27 -0.46 -28.26
N ALA A 11 -36.16 0.41 -27.79
CA ALA A 11 -35.79 1.62 -27.04
C ALA A 11 -35.29 1.32 -25.61
N CYS A 12 -35.69 0.20 -25.00
CA CYS A 12 -35.23 -0.19 -23.67
C CYS A 12 -33.82 -0.84 -23.64
N MET A 13 -33.25 -1.21 -24.78
CA MET A 13 -31.89 -1.81 -24.84
C MET A 13 -30.76 -0.79 -25.03
N LEU A 14 -31.08 0.51 -25.19
CA LEU A 14 -30.08 1.56 -25.41
C LEU A 14 -29.72 2.37 -24.16
N VAL A 15 -30.25 2.01 -22.99
CA VAL A 15 -29.72 2.50 -21.72
C VAL A 15 -28.52 1.63 -21.36
N ALA A 16 -27.43 1.75 -22.11
CA ALA A 16 -26.13 1.34 -21.62
C ALA A 16 -25.91 2.16 -20.34
N CYS A 17 -26.09 1.54 -19.17
CA CYS A 17 -25.69 2.16 -17.91
C CYS A 17 -24.18 2.32 -18.00
N GLN A 18 -23.73 3.52 -18.39
CA GLN A 18 -22.32 3.87 -18.42
C GLN A 18 -21.80 3.74 -16.99
N GLN A 19 -21.04 2.67 -16.74
CA GLN A 19 -20.38 2.43 -15.46
C GLN A 19 -19.14 3.33 -15.37
N PRO A 20 -18.84 3.90 -14.20
CA PRO A 20 -17.67 4.74 -14.04
C PRO A 20 -16.39 3.93 -14.25
N THR A 21 -15.44 4.48 -15.01
CA THR A 21 -14.12 3.89 -15.26
C THR A 21 -13.06 4.54 -14.38
N VAL A 22 -12.14 3.73 -13.86
CA VAL A 22 -10.96 4.19 -13.12
C VAL A 22 -9.80 4.39 -14.10
N TYR A 23 -9.37 5.62 -14.29
CA TYR A 23 -8.18 5.96 -15.08
C TYR A 23 -6.95 6.03 -14.19
N VAL A 24 -6.02 5.09 -14.40
CA VAL A 24 -4.86 4.87 -13.54
C VAL A 24 -3.63 5.53 -14.14
N PHE A 25 -3.13 6.55 -13.46
CA PHE A 25 -1.88 7.23 -13.74
C PHE A 25 -0.86 6.74 -12.73
N SER A 26 0.28 6.24 -13.21
CA SER A 26 1.32 5.70 -12.34
C SER A 26 2.71 6.14 -12.77
N GLU A 27 3.50 6.68 -11.85
CA GLU A 27 4.89 7.08 -12.09
C GLU A 27 5.84 6.46 -11.06
N ASN A 28 7.01 6.05 -11.52
CA ASN A 28 8.12 5.56 -10.70
C ASN A 28 7.76 4.42 -9.72
N LEU A 29 6.70 3.66 -9.99
CA LEU A 29 6.38 2.46 -9.24
C LEU A 29 7.39 1.36 -9.53
N GLN A 30 7.82 0.65 -8.48
CA GLN A 30 8.63 -0.56 -8.59
C GLN A 30 7.81 -1.70 -9.18
N ASP A 31 8.47 -2.69 -9.80
CA ASP A 31 7.79 -3.84 -10.43
C ASP A 31 6.84 -4.55 -9.47
N GLU A 32 7.26 -4.74 -8.21
CA GLU A 32 6.42 -5.35 -7.18
C GLU A 32 5.19 -4.49 -6.86
N GLN A 33 5.37 -3.17 -6.71
CA GLN A 33 4.24 -2.24 -6.48
C GLN A 33 3.28 -2.22 -7.68
N ARG A 34 3.79 -2.32 -8.92
CA ARG A 34 2.97 -2.41 -10.13
C ARG A 34 2.16 -3.70 -10.17
N ASN A 35 2.78 -4.83 -9.84
CA ASN A 35 2.10 -6.12 -9.78
C ASN A 35 1.02 -6.12 -8.69
N GLN A 36 1.31 -5.56 -7.51
CA GLN A 36 0.37 -5.44 -6.41
C GLN A 36 -0.81 -4.51 -6.77
N LEU A 37 -0.54 -3.36 -7.39
CA LEU A 37 -1.56 -2.44 -7.87
C LEU A 37 -2.47 -3.13 -8.90
N ASP A 38 -1.91 -3.83 -9.89
CA ASP A 38 -2.68 -4.52 -10.92
C ASP A 38 -3.55 -5.64 -10.32
N ALA A 39 -3.02 -6.43 -9.38
CA ALA A 39 -3.81 -7.44 -8.69
C ALA A 39 -4.98 -6.84 -7.90
N ALA A 40 -4.75 -5.71 -7.21
CA ALA A 40 -5.78 -5.02 -6.43
C ALA A 40 -6.86 -4.40 -7.34
N LEU A 41 -6.47 -3.77 -8.44
CA LEU A 41 -7.39 -3.20 -9.43
C LEU A 41 -8.22 -4.26 -10.15
N LYS A 42 -7.69 -5.47 -10.36
CA LYS A 42 -8.46 -6.62 -10.89
C LYS A 42 -9.50 -7.15 -9.92
N ALA A 43 -9.27 -7.00 -8.62
CA ALA A 43 -10.15 -7.51 -7.57
C ALA A 43 -11.33 -6.56 -7.24
N GLN A 44 -11.27 -5.29 -7.68
CA GLN A 44 -12.38 -4.34 -7.50
C GLN A 44 -13.40 -4.41 -8.64
N ILE A 45 -14.55 -3.74 -8.47
CA ILE A 45 -15.75 -3.96 -9.29
C ILE A 45 -15.86 -3.07 -10.53
N LEU A 46 -15.13 -1.96 -10.59
CA LEU A 46 -15.17 -0.99 -11.67
C LEU A 46 -14.24 -1.41 -12.82
N PRO A 47 -14.55 -1.05 -14.07
CA PRO A 47 -13.55 -1.09 -15.13
C PRO A 47 -12.39 -0.14 -14.81
N TYR A 48 -11.18 -0.50 -15.22
CA TYR A 48 -10.00 0.34 -15.06
C TYR A 48 -9.12 0.33 -16.31
N GLU A 49 -8.46 1.45 -16.57
CA GLU A 49 -7.56 1.64 -17.72
C GLU A 49 -6.31 2.39 -17.28
N TYR A 50 -5.13 1.90 -17.68
CA TYR A 50 -3.87 2.61 -17.46
C TYR A 50 -3.72 3.74 -18.48
N VAL A 51 -3.32 4.91 -18.01
CA VAL A 51 -3.08 6.10 -18.82
C VAL A 51 -1.59 6.41 -18.85
N THR A 52 -1.04 6.55 -20.05
CA THR A 52 0.38 6.86 -20.30
C THR A 52 0.61 8.37 -20.39
N LEU A 53 0.13 9.12 -19.40
CA LEU A 53 0.34 10.56 -19.28
C LEU A 53 1.03 10.85 -17.95
N GLU A 54 1.81 11.92 -17.93
CA GLU A 54 2.48 12.37 -16.70
C GLU A 54 1.47 12.84 -15.65
N ILE A 55 1.80 12.62 -14.39
CA ILE A 55 1.03 13.04 -13.23
C ILE A 55 1.33 14.53 -12.98
N PRO A 56 0.30 15.39 -12.89
CA PRO A 56 0.49 16.80 -12.57
C PRO A 56 1.36 17.01 -11.32
N SER A 57 2.27 17.99 -11.38
CA SER A 57 3.25 18.23 -10.32
C SER A 57 2.62 18.69 -9.00
N ASP A 58 1.44 19.30 -9.06
CA ASP A 58 0.64 19.75 -7.92
C ASP A 58 -0.10 18.62 -7.19
N PHE A 59 -0.13 17.40 -7.75
CA PHE A 59 -0.78 16.26 -7.09
C PHE A 59 0.17 15.64 -6.07
N GLY A 60 -0.38 15.12 -4.97
CA GLY A 60 0.37 14.35 -3.98
C GLY A 60 0.81 12.98 -4.52
N GLU A 61 1.50 12.19 -3.68
CA GLU A 61 1.96 10.83 -4.02
C GLU A 61 0.81 9.88 -4.37
N ALA A 62 -0.31 10.00 -3.68
CA ALA A 62 -1.52 9.23 -3.91
C ALA A 62 -2.71 10.16 -3.92
N THR A 63 -3.34 10.33 -5.08
CA THR A 63 -4.50 11.21 -5.25
C THR A 63 -5.62 10.47 -5.96
N LEU A 64 -6.81 10.45 -5.35
CA LEU A 64 -8.05 10.14 -6.04
C LEU A 64 -8.71 11.45 -6.45
N LEU A 65 -8.96 11.61 -7.74
CA LEU A 65 -9.68 12.75 -8.28
C LEU A 65 -11.05 12.29 -8.77
N LEU A 66 -12.11 12.83 -8.15
CA LEU A 66 -13.49 12.50 -8.47
C LEU A 66 -14.28 13.73 -8.87
N SER A 67 -15.32 13.52 -9.67
CA SER A 67 -16.27 14.59 -9.93
C SER A 67 -17.15 14.88 -8.72
N SER A 68 -17.40 16.16 -8.45
CA SER A 68 -18.25 16.63 -7.34
C SER A 68 -19.74 16.36 -7.53
N ASP A 69 -20.18 16.05 -8.74
CA ASP A 69 -21.59 15.79 -9.09
C ASP A 69 -22.02 14.32 -8.87
N LYS A 70 -21.07 13.40 -8.71
CA LYS A 70 -21.33 11.97 -8.41
C LYS A 70 -20.40 11.47 -7.31
N ILE A 71 -20.96 11.26 -6.12
CA ILE A 71 -20.22 10.78 -4.94
C ILE A 71 -20.33 9.26 -4.83
N TYR A 72 -19.26 8.55 -5.19
CA TYR A 72 -19.13 7.10 -5.06
C TYR A 72 -18.41 6.72 -3.77
N SER A 73 -19.08 6.85 -2.63
CA SER A 73 -18.45 6.66 -1.31
C SER A 73 -17.76 5.30 -1.16
N LYS A 74 -18.46 4.21 -1.51
CA LYS A 74 -17.94 2.85 -1.37
C LYS A 74 -16.75 2.57 -2.30
N GLU A 75 -16.84 2.97 -3.56
CA GLU A 75 -15.78 2.76 -4.55
C GLU A 75 -14.57 3.65 -4.23
N THR A 76 -14.80 4.88 -3.77
CA THR A 76 -13.73 5.78 -3.30
C THR A 76 -13.01 5.19 -2.11
N GLU A 77 -13.74 4.67 -1.12
CA GLU A 77 -13.16 3.98 0.04
C GLU A 77 -12.36 2.75 -0.38
N GLN A 78 -12.86 1.95 -1.34
CA GLN A 78 -12.15 0.79 -1.86
C GLN A 78 -10.84 1.20 -2.56
N LEU A 79 -10.89 2.20 -3.45
CA LEU A 79 -9.71 2.69 -4.17
C LEU A 79 -8.71 3.35 -3.21
N ALA A 80 -9.18 4.09 -2.21
CA ALA A 80 -8.33 4.67 -1.17
C ALA A 80 -7.65 3.57 -0.33
N SER A 81 -8.38 2.49 -0.03
CA SER A 81 -7.84 1.32 0.66
C SER A 81 -6.77 0.61 -0.17
N ILE A 82 -6.89 0.60 -1.51
CA ILE A 82 -5.83 0.10 -2.39
C ILE A 82 -4.57 0.96 -2.26
N MET A 83 -4.71 2.29 -2.29
CA MET A 83 -3.57 3.21 -2.10
C MET A 83 -2.91 3.04 -0.72
N GLN A 84 -3.72 2.93 0.35
CA GLN A 84 -3.23 2.67 1.70
C GLN A 84 -2.54 1.31 1.82
N GLY A 85 -3.13 0.31 1.18
CA GLY A 85 -2.52 -0.99 0.95
C GLY A 85 -1.38 -0.93 -0.04
N LEU A 86 -0.86 0.21 -0.48
CA LEU A 86 0.43 0.28 -1.17
C LEU A 86 1.44 1.12 -0.38
N GLY A 87 1.08 1.48 0.85
CA GLY A 87 1.89 2.30 1.77
C GLY A 87 1.66 3.80 1.64
N TYR A 88 0.68 4.24 0.85
CA TYR A 88 0.44 5.67 0.61
C TYR A 88 -0.66 6.25 1.50
N GLU A 89 -0.60 7.55 1.78
CA GLU A 89 -1.70 8.30 2.39
C GLU A 89 -2.55 8.93 1.28
N PRO A 90 -3.76 8.40 1.00
CA PRO A 90 -4.57 8.86 -0.13
C PRO A 90 -5.17 10.24 0.14
N GLN A 91 -5.05 11.12 -0.84
CA GLN A 91 -5.78 12.39 -0.89
C GLN A 91 -7.00 12.25 -1.79
N VAL A 92 -8.19 12.48 -1.26
CA VAL A 92 -9.44 12.46 -2.03
C VAL A 92 -9.82 13.88 -2.39
N ASN A 93 -9.69 14.21 -3.67
CA ASN A 93 -9.98 15.53 -4.20
C ASN A 93 -11.24 15.47 -5.07
N TYR A 94 -12.14 16.43 -4.86
CA TYR A 94 -13.32 16.59 -5.71
C TYR A 94 -13.13 17.79 -6.64
N THR A 95 -13.45 17.60 -7.92
CA THR A 95 -13.42 18.67 -8.92
C THR A 95 -14.81 19.00 -9.44
N SER A 96 -15.07 20.29 -9.64
CA SER A 96 -16.24 20.82 -10.36
C SER A 96 -15.89 21.23 -11.79
N ARG A 97 -14.61 21.22 -12.16
CA ARG A 97 -14.15 21.74 -13.45
C ARG A 97 -14.36 20.71 -14.54
N SER A 98 -15.08 21.18 -15.56
CA SER A 98 -15.36 20.65 -16.89
C SER A 98 -14.13 20.12 -17.66
N ASN A 99 -13.38 19.17 -17.10
CA ASN A 99 -12.37 18.39 -17.80
C ASN A 99 -13.06 17.10 -18.26
N HIS A 100 -13.15 16.89 -19.57
CA HIS A 100 -13.93 15.81 -20.20
C HIS A 100 -13.55 14.38 -19.73
N PHE A 101 -12.42 14.22 -19.06
CA PHE A 101 -11.96 12.93 -18.52
C PHE A 101 -12.78 12.42 -17.31
N TYR A 102 -13.34 13.31 -16.48
CA TYR A 102 -14.05 12.94 -15.24
C TYR A 102 -15.57 13.11 -15.33
N GLY A 103 -16.07 13.44 -16.53
CA GLY A 103 -17.50 13.36 -16.82
C GLY A 103 -18.03 11.95 -16.58
N ASP A 104 -19.33 11.85 -16.33
CA ASP A 104 -20.05 10.58 -16.15
C ASP A 104 -19.66 9.73 -14.93
N GLY A 105 -18.82 10.25 -14.03
CA GLY A 105 -18.46 9.59 -12.78
C GLY A 105 -17.14 8.83 -12.81
N ASN A 106 -16.34 9.01 -13.87
CA ASN A 106 -15.01 8.43 -13.95
C ASN A 106 -14.10 8.93 -12.82
N ILE A 107 -13.15 8.10 -12.43
CA ILE A 107 -12.28 8.32 -11.29
C ILE A 107 -10.85 8.40 -11.78
N GLY A 108 -10.15 9.49 -11.46
CA GLY A 108 -8.70 9.58 -11.63
C GLY A 108 -8.00 8.93 -10.45
N PHE A 109 -7.20 7.90 -10.71
CA PHE A 109 -6.36 7.23 -9.73
C PHE A 109 -4.91 7.58 -10.03
N TYR A 110 -4.30 8.40 -9.18
CA TYR A 110 -2.94 8.89 -9.37
C TYR A 110 -2.03 8.31 -8.31
N LEU A 111 -0.95 7.65 -8.74
CA LEU A 111 0.06 7.10 -7.86
C LEU A 111 1.46 7.44 -8.37
N LYS A 112 2.21 8.25 -7.64
CA LYS A 112 3.62 8.50 -7.93
C LYS A 112 4.47 8.19 -6.71
N ASN A 113 5.56 7.48 -6.94
CA ASN A 113 6.61 7.36 -5.94
C ASN A 113 7.55 8.57 -6.07
N THR A 114 7.66 9.37 -5.01
CA THR A 114 8.60 10.50 -4.90
C THR A 114 10.01 10.03 -4.52
N ALA A 115 10.13 8.83 -3.97
CA ALA A 115 11.42 8.21 -3.75
C ALA A 115 11.99 7.79 -5.11
N GLU A 116 12.97 8.56 -5.60
CA GLU A 116 13.80 8.18 -6.73
C GLU A 116 14.24 6.71 -6.60
N ASN A 117 13.67 5.81 -7.42
CA ASN A 117 14.20 4.49 -7.77
C ASN A 117 14.79 3.59 -6.65
N ALA A 118 14.45 3.76 -5.39
CA ALA A 118 14.96 2.90 -4.33
C ALA A 118 14.07 1.65 -4.26
N ALA A 119 14.37 0.64 -5.09
CA ALA A 119 13.89 -0.73 -4.85
C ALA A 119 13.96 -1.01 -3.34
N PHE A 120 12.86 -1.37 -2.68
CA PHE A 120 12.91 -1.62 -1.24
C PHE A 120 13.95 -2.71 -0.97
N VAL A 121 15.00 -2.37 -0.22
CA VAL A 121 16.04 -3.32 0.19
C VAL A 121 15.94 -3.51 1.69
N MET A 122 15.53 -4.72 2.09
CA MET A 122 15.50 -5.09 3.50
C MET A 122 16.93 -5.11 4.07
N PRO A 123 17.23 -4.39 5.16
CA PRO A 123 18.51 -4.48 5.84
C PRO A 123 18.81 -5.93 6.24
N LYS A 124 20.05 -6.37 6.00
CA LYS A 124 20.46 -7.76 6.29
C LYS A 124 20.36 -8.11 7.77
N GLN A 125 20.49 -7.11 8.64
CA GLN A 125 20.48 -7.30 10.08
C GLN A 125 19.78 -6.12 10.74
N LEU A 126 18.83 -6.44 11.62
CA LEU A 126 18.11 -5.51 12.47
C LEU A 126 18.23 -5.98 13.92
N ARG A 127 17.85 -5.11 14.85
CA ARG A 127 17.67 -5.42 16.27
C ARG A 127 16.23 -5.22 16.69
N THR A 128 15.73 -6.07 17.57
CA THR A 128 14.41 -5.86 18.18
C THR A 128 14.45 -4.66 19.11
N THR A 129 13.37 -3.88 19.14
CA THR A 129 13.20 -2.72 20.01
C THR A 129 11.73 -2.56 20.37
N GLN A 130 11.42 -1.83 21.44
CA GLN A 130 10.05 -1.60 21.89
C GLN A 130 9.25 -2.90 22.04
N CYS A 131 9.88 -3.95 22.56
CA CYS A 131 9.23 -5.22 22.84
C CYS A 131 8.26 -5.12 24.02
N SER A 132 7.21 -5.94 24.02
CA SER A 132 6.31 -6.07 25.18
C SER A 132 6.99 -6.68 26.42
N GLU A 133 8.01 -7.52 26.23
CA GLU A 133 8.88 -7.99 27.30
C GLU A 133 10.33 -7.52 27.10
N ASP A 134 10.88 -6.83 28.12
CA ASP A 134 12.21 -6.21 28.02
C ASP A 134 13.34 -7.18 27.66
N LYS A 135 13.25 -8.44 28.09
CA LYS A 135 14.26 -9.48 27.83
C LYS A 135 14.41 -9.82 26.34
N TYR A 136 13.48 -9.38 25.50
CA TYR A 136 13.51 -9.57 24.05
C TYR A 136 13.91 -8.31 23.29
N ASN A 137 14.22 -7.19 23.95
CA ASN A 137 14.88 -6.08 23.28
C ASN A 137 16.32 -6.44 22.92
N ASP A 138 16.84 -5.81 21.87
CA ASP A 138 18.22 -5.94 21.39
C ASP A 138 18.60 -7.34 20.83
N LEU A 139 17.61 -8.18 20.50
CA LEU A 139 17.86 -9.44 19.81
C LEU A 139 18.24 -9.20 18.36
N ILE A 140 19.19 -9.99 17.86
CA ILE A 140 19.60 -9.95 16.46
C ILE A 140 18.55 -10.64 15.59
N VAL A 141 18.11 -9.94 14.56
CA VAL A 141 17.24 -10.47 13.50
C VAL A 141 17.99 -10.36 12.18
N THR A 142 18.21 -11.49 11.50
CA THR A 142 18.91 -11.54 10.21
C THR A 142 17.93 -11.84 9.09
N PHE A 143 17.99 -11.06 8.01
CA PHE A 143 17.12 -11.22 6.84
C PHE A 143 17.89 -11.82 5.67
N THR A 144 17.28 -12.83 5.07
CA THR A 144 17.63 -13.40 3.76
C THR A 144 16.53 -13.06 2.75
N LYS A 145 16.61 -13.58 1.52
CA LYS A 145 15.55 -13.35 0.52
C LYS A 145 14.17 -13.82 0.98
N GLU A 146 14.09 -14.89 1.76
CA GLU A 146 12.82 -15.55 2.12
C GLU A 146 12.58 -15.62 3.63
N TYR A 147 13.63 -15.48 4.44
CA TYR A 147 13.57 -15.78 5.87
C TYR A 147 14.08 -14.66 6.75
N ALA A 148 13.42 -14.50 7.89
CA ALA A 148 13.83 -13.70 9.04
C ALA A 148 14.23 -14.65 10.19
N ASP A 149 15.49 -14.58 10.59
CA ASP A 149 16.07 -15.43 11.64
C ASP A 149 16.26 -14.64 12.93
N PHE A 150 15.49 -14.97 13.97
CA PHE A 150 15.56 -14.38 15.30
C PHE A 150 16.50 -15.18 16.19
N THR A 151 17.51 -14.55 16.77
CA THR A 151 18.38 -15.17 17.78
C THR A 151 17.83 -14.89 19.16
N LEU A 152 17.25 -15.91 19.82
CA LEU A 152 16.66 -15.79 21.16
C LEU A 152 17.74 -15.65 22.24
N PRO A 153 17.41 -15.19 23.47
CA PRO A 153 18.36 -15.09 24.57
C PRO A 153 19.09 -16.39 24.92
N SER A 154 18.48 -17.54 24.62
CA SER A 154 19.10 -18.86 24.82
C SER A 154 20.17 -19.21 23.77
N GLY A 155 20.31 -18.40 22.72
CA GLY A 155 21.12 -18.69 21.53
C GLY A 155 20.38 -19.55 20.48
N ALA A 156 19.16 -19.99 20.76
CA ALA A 156 18.35 -20.69 19.76
C ALA A 156 17.93 -19.74 18.63
N VAL A 157 18.00 -20.22 17.39
CA VAL A 157 17.56 -19.47 16.20
C VAL A 157 16.17 -19.92 15.79
N VAL A 158 15.24 -18.97 15.70
CA VAL A 158 13.89 -19.19 15.18
C VAL A 158 13.79 -18.56 13.79
N ARG A 159 13.46 -19.38 12.80
CA ARG A 159 13.33 -18.99 11.39
C ARG A 159 11.87 -18.81 11.01
N LEU A 160 11.53 -17.62 10.50
CA LEU A 160 10.20 -17.26 10.02
C LEU A 160 10.25 -16.85 8.54
N GLY A 161 9.13 -16.97 7.83
CA GLY A 161 8.98 -16.37 6.51
C GLY A 161 8.79 -14.86 6.63
N TRP A 162 9.23 -14.11 5.62
CA TRP A 162 8.88 -12.70 5.53
C TRP A 162 8.62 -12.27 4.10
N GLU A 163 7.77 -11.25 3.95
CA GLU A 163 7.43 -10.63 2.68
C GLU A 163 7.30 -9.11 2.84
N PHE A 164 7.51 -8.38 1.75
CA PHE A 164 7.15 -6.97 1.66
C PHE A 164 5.84 -6.85 0.88
N LEU A 165 4.74 -6.68 1.60
CA LEU A 165 3.40 -6.60 1.04
C LEU A 165 2.84 -5.22 1.31
N TYR A 166 2.33 -4.55 0.28
CA TYR A 166 1.46 -3.39 0.50
C TYR A 166 2.14 -2.20 1.21
N GLY A 167 3.47 -2.07 1.09
CA GLY A 167 4.26 -1.06 1.81
C GLY A 167 4.66 -1.49 3.24
N TYR A 168 4.31 -2.71 3.65
CA TYR A 168 4.59 -3.25 4.97
C TYR A 168 5.54 -4.44 4.89
N VAL A 169 6.38 -4.58 5.90
CA VAL A 169 7.06 -5.86 6.16
C VAL A 169 6.10 -6.75 6.93
N VAL A 170 5.94 -7.99 6.50
CA VAL A 170 5.13 -9.00 7.19
C VAL A 170 6.02 -10.19 7.49
N ILE A 171 6.14 -10.54 8.77
CA ILE A 171 6.87 -11.73 9.23
C ILE A 171 5.84 -12.74 9.72
N TYR A 172 5.95 -14.00 9.30
CA TYR A 172 4.91 -15.00 9.55
C TYR A 172 5.44 -16.42 9.71
N TYR A 173 4.65 -17.24 10.40
CA TYR A 173 4.81 -18.68 10.43
C TYR A 173 3.48 -19.37 10.80
N LYS A 174 3.02 -20.26 9.93
CA LYS A 174 1.76 -21.00 10.08
C LYS A 174 0.58 -20.08 10.40
N ASN A 175 0.17 -20.04 11.67
CA ASN A 175 -1.03 -19.35 12.15
C ASN A 175 -0.72 -18.05 12.90
N TYR A 176 0.53 -17.60 12.91
CA TYR A 176 0.90 -16.30 13.47
C TYR A 176 1.64 -15.42 12.48
N SER A 177 1.43 -14.12 12.61
CA SER A 177 2.06 -13.09 11.79
C SER A 177 2.20 -11.78 12.56
N GLN A 178 3.13 -10.96 12.08
CA GLN A 178 3.33 -9.60 12.56
C GLN A 178 3.65 -8.68 11.39
N THR A 179 2.96 -7.54 11.35
CA THR A 179 3.08 -6.52 10.32
C THR A 179 3.82 -5.30 10.87
N TYR A 180 4.65 -4.70 10.03
CA TYR A 180 5.49 -3.57 10.38
C TYR A 180 5.41 -2.47 9.33
N ARG A 181 5.36 -1.22 9.78
CA ARG A 181 5.48 -0.04 8.92
C ARG A 181 6.91 0.49 8.96
N HIS A 182 7.51 0.66 7.79
CA HIS A 182 8.86 1.23 7.65
C HIS A 182 8.83 2.76 7.79
N SER A 183 9.88 3.31 8.40
CA SER A 183 10.14 4.73 8.52
C SER A 183 11.64 4.96 8.72
N GLN A 184 12.10 6.18 8.47
CA GLN A 184 13.52 6.55 8.60
C GLN A 184 13.74 7.68 9.60
N PRO A 185 13.40 7.51 10.89
CA PRO A 185 13.59 8.55 11.88
C PRO A 185 15.08 8.73 12.20
N LEU A 186 15.41 9.93 12.67
CA LEU A 186 16.64 10.17 13.40
C LEU A 186 16.50 9.64 14.83
N ILE A 187 17.45 8.82 15.26
CA ILE A 187 17.49 8.23 16.60
C ILE A 187 18.58 8.92 17.41
N ASN A 188 18.24 9.38 18.60
CA ASN A 188 19.20 9.99 19.50
C ASN A 188 20.18 8.93 20.04
N THR A 189 21.46 9.15 19.82
CA THR A 189 22.54 8.29 20.32
C THR A 189 23.55 9.12 21.13
N PRO A 190 24.45 8.48 21.91
CA PRO A 190 25.56 9.18 22.55
C PRO A 190 26.47 9.97 21.58
N PHE A 191 26.41 9.69 20.28
CA PHE A 191 27.17 10.37 19.23
C PHE A 191 26.33 11.38 18.44
N GLY A 192 25.17 11.79 18.98
CA GLY A 192 24.20 12.66 18.33
C GLY A 192 23.12 11.87 17.60
N ASP A 193 22.28 12.59 16.87
CA ASP A 193 21.19 12.00 16.10
C ASP A 193 21.73 11.23 14.90
N LYS A 194 21.34 9.97 14.78
CA LYS A 194 21.79 9.05 13.72
C LYS A 194 20.61 8.57 12.87
N PRO A 195 20.78 8.45 11.54
CA PRO A 195 19.74 7.90 10.69
C PRO A 195 19.49 6.43 11.04
N SER A 196 18.25 5.99 10.84
CA SER A 196 17.84 4.62 11.11
C SER A 196 16.86 4.12 10.06
N ASP A 197 16.78 2.81 9.89
CA ASP A 197 15.56 2.18 9.40
C ASP A 197 14.81 1.60 10.60
N THR A 198 13.58 2.05 10.79
CA THR A 198 12.70 1.61 11.87
C THR A 198 11.43 1.00 11.29
N TYR A 199 11.18 -0.25 11.67
CA TYR A 199 10.01 -1.04 11.32
C TYR A 199 9.13 -1.13 12.55
N THR A 200 8.20 -0.19 12.69
CA THR A 200 7.31 -0.12 13.84
C THR A 200 6.22 -1.18 13.69
N PHE A 201 6.09 -2.01 14.71
CA PHE A 201 5.01 -2.99 14.80
C PHE A 201 3.64 -2.29 14.72
N THR A 202 2.73 -2.81 13.88
CA THR A 202 1.38 -2.24 13.70
C THR A 202 0.25 -3.20 14.09
N ALA A 203 0.37 -4.49 13.75
CA ALA A 203 -0.66 -5.50 14.01
C ALA A 203 -0.08 -6.91 14.05
N HIS A 204 -0.71 -7.82 14.80
CA HIS A 204 -0.32 -9.22 14.88
C HIS A 204 -1.52 -10.17 14.84
N VAL A 205 -1.24 -11.45 14.59
CA VAL A 205 -2.15 -12.58 14.78
C VAL A 205 -1.41 -13.65 15.57
N ASN A 206 -1.99 -14.16 16.67
CA ASN A 206 -1.48 -15.28 17.48
C ASN A 206 0.05 -15.25 17.79
N ASN A 207 0.63 -14.08 18.05
CA ASN A 207 2.09 -13.95 18.13
C ASN A 207 2.67 -14.46 19.46
N PRO A 208 3.86 -15.09 19.44
CA PRO A 208 4.63 -15.30 20.65
C PRO A 208 5.27 -13.96 21.10
N SER A 209 5.46 -13.78 22.41
CA SER A 209 5.93 -12.50 22.97
C SER A 209 7.32 -12.04 22.49
N TRP A 210 8.16 -12.96 22.00
CA TRP A 210 9.46 -12.60 21.40
C TRP A 210 9.34 -11.97 20.01
N LEU A 211 8.21 -12.15 19.32
CA LEU A 211 7.94 -11.52 18.03
C LEU A 211 7.33 -10.12 18.19
N ASP A 212 6.68 -9.87 19.34
CA ASP A 212 5.95 -8.65 19.71
C ASP A 212 6.87 -7.45 20.01
N CYS A 213 7.70 -7.11 19.02
CA CYS A 213 8.71 -6.07 19.03
C CYS A 213 8.64 -5.27 17.73
N SER A 214 9.09 -4.03 17.74
CA SER A 214 9.53 -3.34 16.52
C SER A 214 10.93 -3.80 16.12
N LEU A 215 11.37 -3.49 14.90
CA LEU A 215 12.73 -3.77 14.41
C LEU A 215 13.44 -2.48 14.03
N GLN A 216 14.74 -2.39 14.30
CA GLN A 216 15.51 -1.19 14.02
C GLN A 216 16.97 -1.50 13.65
N VAL A 217 17.52 -0.75 12.71
CA VAL A 217 18.97 -0.56 12.54
C VAL A 217 19.27 0.92 12.63
N VAL A 218 20.29 1.27 13.42
CA VAL A 218 20.82 2.63 13.50
C VAL A 218 22.17 2.63 12.78
N TYR A 219 22.32 3.53 11.81
CA TYR A 219 23.54 3.67 11.03
C TYR A 219 24.51 4.59 11.77
N MET A 220 25.65 4.04 12.19
CA MET A 220 26.60 4.72 13.08
C MET A 220 27.66 5.54 12.35
N ASP A 221 27.71 5.41 11.03
CA ASP A 221 28.62 6.05 10.08
C ASP A 221 28.70 7.58 10.24
#